data_AF-A0A009M5T3-F1
#
_entry.id   AF-A0A009M5T3-F1
#
_cell.length_a   1.000
_cell.length_b   1.000
_cell.length_c   1.000
_cell.angle_alpha   90.00
_cell.angle_beta   90.00
_cell.angle_gamma   90.00
#
_symmetry.space_group_name_H-M   'P 1'
#
loop_
_entity.id
_entity.type
_entity.pdbx_description
1 polymer ?
#
loop_
_entity_poly.entity_id
_entity_poly.type
_entity_poly.pdbx_seq_one_letter_code
_entity_poly.pdbx_strand_id
1 'polypeptide(L)'
;MAGTLAERFGKKTMMMSGFALMIVGSLMTLLSSLFGIIIGIAFITTGFFITHSLTSSSVGAESKQAKAHASSLYLLFYYMGSSIVGSAGGWFWLHGGWNAIVVLTVVLSLFGIFLVIYTKHAKAH
;
A
#
# COMPACT_ATOMS: atom_id res chain seq x y z
N MET A 1 10.46 -15.01 2.55
CA MET A 1 9.60 -15.60 1.50
C MET A 1 9.17 -14.62 0.41
N ALA A 2 8.95 -13.33 0.68
CA ALA A 2 8.63 -12.33 -0.37
C ALA A 2 9.82 -11.95 -1.29
N GLY A 3 11.08 -12.08 -0.81
CA GLY A 3 12.27 -11.70 -1.57
C GLY A 3 12.52 -12.56 -2.82
N THR A 4 12.23 -13.86 -2.78
CA THR A 4 12.48 -14.80 -3.89
C THR A 4 11.39 -14.77 -4.96
N LEU A 5 10.17 -14.34 -4.64
CA LEU A 5 9.07 -14.19 -5.61
C LEU A 5 9.14 -12.87 -6.40
N ALA A 6 9.74 -11.84 -5.79
CA ALA A 6 9.99 -10.54 -6.43
C ALA A 6 11.03 -10.59 -7.56
N GLU A 7 11.97 -11.55 -7.49
CA GLU A 7 12.96 -11.79 -8.55
C GLU A 7 12.33 -12.43 -9.80
N ARG A 8 11.24 -13.19 -9.68
CA ARG A 8 10.61 -13.90 -10.81
C ARG A 8 9.50 -13.12 -11.54
N PHE A 9 8.71 -12.31 -10.85
CA PHE A 9 7.55 -11.62 -11.44
C PHE A 9 7.77 -10.10 -11.65
N GLY A 10 8.91 -9.59 -11.21
CA GLY A 10 9.19 -8.16 -11.16
C GLY A 10 8.48 -7.51 -9.96
N LYS A 11 9.27 -6.93 -9.07
CA LYS A 11 8.81 -6.14 -7.91
C LYS A 11 7.65 -5.19 -8.24
N LYS A 12 7.68 -4.54 -9.41
CA LYS A 12 6.64 -3.63 -9.88
C LYS A 12 5.27 -4.32 -10.00
N THR A 13 5.21 -5.46 -10.69
CA THR A 13 3.97 -6.21 -10.93
C THR A 13 3.35 -6.65 -9.62
N MET A 14 4.18 -7.08 -8.66
CA MET A 14 3.70 -7.49 -7.34
C MET A 14 3.26 -6.32 -6.45
N MET A 15 3.90 -5.15 -6.55
CA MET A 15 3.39 -3.94 -5.88
C MET A 15 2.04 -3.52 -6.49
N MET A 16 1.90 -3.58 -7.81
CA MET A 16 0.62 -3.27 -8.48
C MET A 16 -0.49 -4.25 -8.10
N SER A 17 -0.21 -5.55 -8.00
CA SER A 17 -1.19 -6.54 -7.55
C SER A 17 -1.58 -6.33 -6.08
N GLY A 18 -0.63 -5.94 -5.23
CA GLY A 18 -0.91 -5.56 -3.84
C GLY A 18 -1.91 -4.41 -3.72
N PHE A 19 -1.69 -3.32 -4.45
CA PHE A 19 -2.64 -2.20 -4.50
C PHE A 19 -3.99 -2.59 -5.12
N ALA A 20 -3.99 -3.41 -6.18
CA ALA A 20 -5.23 -3.89 -6.79
C ALA A 20 -6.07 -4.73 -5.80
N LEU A 21 -5.42 -5.62 -5.02
CA LEU A 21 -6.09 -6.38 -3.96
C LEU A 21 -6.67 -5.48 -2.87
N MET A 22 -5.95 -4.43 -2.47
CA MET A 22 -6.47 -3.44 -1.52
C MET A 22 -7.72 -2.74 -2.05
N ILE A 23 -7.70 -2.30 -3.32
CA ILE A 23 -8.86 -1.65 -3.95
C ILE A 23 -10.05 -2.61 -4.01
N VAL A 24 -9.85 -3.83 -4.53
CA VAL A 24 -10.92 -4.84 -4.64
C VAL A 24 -11.47 -5.18 -3.25
N GLY A 25 -10.59 -5.43 -2.27
CA GLY A 25 -11.00 -5.74 -0.92
C GLY A 25 -11.80 -4.61 -0.26
N SER A 26 -11.36 -3.35 -0.43
CA SER A 26 -12.10 -2.18 0.04
C SER A 26 -13.50 -2.07 -0.59
N LEU A 27 -13.62 -2.30 -1.90
CA LEU A 27 -14.93 -2.30 -2.57
C LEU A 27 -15.83 -3.44 -2.10
N MET A 28 -15.27 -4.62 -1.81
CA MET A 28 -16.03 -5.74 -1.25
C MET A 28 -16.61 -5.44 0.13
N THR A 29 -15.96 -4.58 0.93
CA THR A 29 -16.53 -4.17 2.23
C THR A 29 -17.77 -3.30 2.13
N LEU A 30 -18.12 -2.81 0.93
CA LEU A 30 -19.39 -2.11 0.69
C LEU A 30 -20.57 -3.06 0.52
N LEU A 31 -20.32 -4.37 0.37
CA LEU A 31 -21.37 -5.38 0.27
C LEU A 31 -22.08 -5.53 1.62
N SER A 32 -23.39 -5.74 1.59
CA SER A 32 -24.20 -6.02 2.80
C SER A 32 -23.97 -7.43 3.36
N SER A 33 -23.25 -8.29 2.65
CA SER A 33 -22.95 -9.66 3.07
C SER A 33 -21.75 -9.69 4.01
N LEU A 34 -21.94 -10.23 5.22
CA LEU A 34 -20.87 -10.42 6.21
C LEU A 34 -19.69 -11.24 5.64
N PHE A 35 -20.00 -12.27 4.84
CA PHE A 35 -18.96 -13.09 4.21
C PHE A 35 -18.15 -12.29 3.19
N GLY A 36 -18.80 -11.37 2.45
CA GLY A 36 -18.14 -10.45 1.54
C GLY A 36 -17.19 -9.48 2.25
N ILE A 37 -17.60 -8.96 3.40
CA ILE A 37 -16.76 -8.09 4.24
C ILE A 37 -15.53 -8.85 4.75
N ILE A 38 -15.69 -10.07 5.25
CA ILE A 38 -14.57 -10.90 5.75
C ILE A 38 -13.54 -11.15 4.63
N ILE A 39 -14.00 -11.55 3.44
CA ILE A 39 -13.12 -11.76 2.29
C ILE A 39 -12.46 -10.43 1.89
N GLY A 40 -13.22 -9.33 1.90
CA GLY A 40 -12.69 -8.00 1.60
C GLY A 40 -11.54 -7.60 2.52
N ILE A 41 -11.70 -7.80 3.82
CA ILE A 41 -10.65 -7.56 4.82
C ILE A 41 -9.42 -8.46 4.59
N ALA A 42 -9.63 -9.73 4.24
CA ALA A 42 -8.54 -10.64 3.90
C ALA A 42 -7.75 -10.12 2.69
N PHE A 43 -8.42 -9.64 1.64
CA PHE A 43 -7.76 -9.09 0.45
C PHE A 43 -6.99 -7.80 0.75
N ILE A 44 -7.57 -6.88 1.53
CA ILE A 44 -6.88 -5.67 1.98
C ILE A 44 -5.60 -6.04 2.74
N THR A 45 -5.71 -6.98 3.67
CA THR A 45 -4.58 -7.43 4.50
C THR A 45 -3.48 -8.05 3.64
N THR A 46 -3.83 -8.98 2.76
CA THR A 46 -2.88 -9.60 1.83
C THR A 46 -2.20 -8.56 0.94
N GLY A 47 -2.96 -7.63 0.35
CA GLY A 47 -2.43 -6.58 -0.50
C GLY A 47 -1.48 -5.63 0.22
N PHE A 48 -1.81 -5.26 1.46
CA PHE A 48 -0.96 -4.46 2.34
C PHE A 48 0.36 -5.17 2.64
N PHE A 49 0.33 -6.44 3.05
CA PHE A 49 1.56 -7.18 3.39
C PHE A 49 2.47 -7.38 2.18
N ILE A 50 1.91 -7.64 0.99
CA ILE A 50 2.68 -7.73 -0.26
C ILE A 50 3.41 -6.40 -0.50
N THR A 51 2.67 -5.30 -0.50
CA THR A 51 3.22 -3.97 -0.81
C THR A 51 4.24 -3.50 0.23
N HIS A 52 3.95 -3.69 1.52
CA HIS A 52 4.81 -3.31 2.63
C HIS A 52 6.13 -4.09 2.63
N SER A 53 6.06 -5.41 2.43
CA SER A 53 7.24 -6.28 2.38
C SER A 53 8.16 -5.93 1.20
N LEU A 54 7.58 -5.65 0.03
CA LEU A 54 8.33 -5.25 -1.16
C LEU A 54 8.96 -3.87 -0.99
N THR A 55 8.25 -2.91 -0.38
CA THR A 55 8.77 -1.56 -0.16
C THR A 55 9.91 -1.58 0.86
N SER A 56 9.71 -2.22 2.01
CA SER A 56 10.72 -2.33 3.08
C SER A 56 11.99 -3.04 2.61
N SER A 57 11.86 -4.17 1.90
CA SER A 57 13.03 -4.90 1.35
C SER A 57 13.80 -4.10 0.30
N SER A 58 13.14 -3.18 -0.38
CA SER A 58 13.76 -2.39 -1.45
C SER A 58 14.56 -1.20 -0.96
N VAL A 59 14.09 -0.53 0.08
CA VAL A 59 14.81 0.58 0.71
C VAL A 59 16.17 0.09 1.22
N GLY A 60 16.21 -1.12 1.80
CA GLY A 60 17.46 -1.74 2.26
C GLY A 60 18.37 -2.23 1.13
N ALA A 61 17.80 -2.67 0.00
CA ALA A 61 18.56 -3.18 -1.15
C ALA A 61 19.15 -2.06 -2.03
N GLU A 62 18.46 -0.92 -2.16
CA GLU A 62 18.91 0.20 -3.02
C GLU A 62 20.01 1.07 -2.36
N SER A 63 20.19 1.01 -1.04
CA SER A 63 21.25 1.75 -0.34
C SER A 63 22.53 0.93 -0.19
N LYS A 64 23.58 1.28 -0.95
CA LYS A 64 24.90 0.61 -0.90
C LYS A 64 25.77 1.04 0.29
N GLN A 65 25.64 2.28 0.75
CA GLN A 65 26.53 2.87 1.77
C GLN A 65 25.79 3.34 3.04
N ALA A 66 24.54 3.77 2.93
CA ALA A 66 23.80 4.41 4.04
C ALA A 66 22.47 3.69 4.34
N LYS A 67 22.52 2.37 4.57
CA LYS A 67 21.33 1.53 4.80
C LYS A 67 20.51 1.99 6.01
N ALA A 68 21.20 2.35 7.10
CA ALA A 68 20.54 2.82 8.33
C ALA A 68 19.75 4.12 8.12
N HIS A 69 20.32 5.09 7.40
CA HIS A 69 19.63 6.35 7.07
C HIS A 69 18.45 6.17 6.11
N ALA A 70 18.57 5.26 5.13
CA ALA A 70 17.46 4.97 4.22
C ALA A 70 16.28 4.31 4.96
N SER A 71 16.57 3.34 5.85
CA SER A 71 15.54 2.69 6.66
C SER A 71 14.87 3.63 7.65
N SER A 72 15.62 4.54 8.29
CA SER A 72 15.04 5.52 9.22
C SER A 72 14.13 6.51 8.49
N LEU A 73 14.49 6.92 7.27
CA LEU A 73 13.65 7.79 6.44
C LEU A 73 12.36 7.07 5.98
N TYR A 74 12.46 5.78 5.62
CA TYR A 74 11.27 4.97 5.34
C TYR A 74 10.34 4.88 6.55
N LEU A 75 10.87 4.61 7.75
CA LEU A 75 10.09 4.58 8.98
C LEU A 75 9.48 5.95 9.28
N LEU A 76 10.24 7.03 9.11
CA LEU A 76 9.75 8.39 9.29
C LEU A 76 8.52 8.64 8.41
N PHE A 77 8.60 8.36 7.12
CA PHE A 77 7.47 8.53 6.20
C PHE A 77 6.32 7.56 6.48
N TYR A 78 6.61 6.32 6.88
CA TYR A 78 5.59 5.34 7.26
C TYR A 78 4.77 5.83 8.46
N TYR A 79 5.42 6.30 9.51
CA TYR A 79 4.75 6.83 10.70
C TYR A 79 4.07 8.17 10.42
N MET A 80 4.72 9.08 9.71
CA MET A 80 4.14 10.38 9.33
C MET A 80 2.86 10.19 8.49
N GLY A 81 2.93 9.34 7.47
CA GLY A 81 1.77 9.01 6.63
C GLY A 81 0.65 8.36 7.45
N SER A 82 0.99 7.42 8.34
CA SER A 82 0.03 6.78 9.25
C SER A 82 -0.65 7.79 10.17
N SER A 83 0.09 8.76 10.73
CA SER A 83 -0.49 9.82 11.55
C SER A 83 -1.44 10.71 10.75
N ILE A 84 -1.03 11.18 9.57
CA ILE A 84 -1.86 12.05 8.72
C ILE A 84 -3.12 11.32 8.27
N VAL A 85 -2.98 10.11 7.72
CA VAL A 85 -4.11 9.32 7.23
C VAL A 85 -4.99 8.82 8.37
N GLY A 86 -4.43 8.50 9.54
CA GLY A 86 -5.19 8.13 10.73
C GLY A 86 -6.06 9.29 11.24
N SER A 87 -5.48 10.49 11.39
CA SER A 87 -6.23 11.68 11.77
C SER A 87 -7.27 12.07 10.72
N ALA A 88 -6.91 12.07 9.44
CA ALA A 88 -7.85 12.35 8.35
C ALA A 88 -8.95 11.29 8.28
N GLY A 89 -8.62 10.01 8.47
CA GLY A 89 -9.55 8.90 8.47
C GLY A 89 -10.67 9.05 9.50
N GLY A 90 -10.35 9.56 10.69
CA GLY A 90 -11.34 9.93 11.70
C GLY A 90 -12.31 11.01 11.19
N TRP A 91 -11.80 12.04 10.53
CA TRP A 91 -12.64 13.09 9.94
C TRP A 91 -13.54 12.55 8.81
N PHE A 92 -13.01 11.70 7.92
CA PHE A 92 -13.78 11.05 6.85
C PHE A 92 -14.88 10.13 7.42
N TRP A 93 -14.56 9.37 8.47
CA TRP A 93 -15.55 8.54 9.16
C TRP A 93 -16.70 9.36 9.72
N LEU A 94 -16.42 10.50 10.38
CA LEU A 94 -17.45 11.34 10.97
C LEU A 94 -18.39 11.97 9.93
N HIS A 95 -17.90 12.31 8.73
CA HIS A 95 -18.68 13.03 7.72
C HIS A 95 -19.29 12.13 6.63
N GLY A 96 -18.73 10.95 6.39
CA GLY A 96 -19.21 10.05 5.32
C GLY A 96 -19.15 8.56 5.67
N GLY A 97 -18.94 8.22 6.94
CA GLY A 97 -18.97 6.86 7.45
C GLY A 97 -17.98 5.92 6.75
N TRP A 98 -18.38 4.66 6.59
CA TRP A 98 -17.54 3.64 5.98
C TRP A 98 -17.22 3.92 4.51
N ASN A 99 -18.19 4.45 3.75
CA ASN A 99 -18.00 4.78 2.34
C ASN A 99 -16.85 5.76 2.14
N ALA A 100 -16.74 6.77 3.01
CA ALA A 100 -15.64 7.73 2.97
C ALA A 100 -14.27 7.08 3.26
N ILE A 101 -14.19 6.11 4.18
CA ILE A 101 -12.96 5.33 4.44
C ILE A 101 -12.59 4.48 3.21
N VAL A 102 -13.58 3.86 2.56
CA VAL A 102 -13.34 3.07 1.34
C VAL A 102 -12.79 3.97 0.23
N VAL A 103 -13.40 5.14 -0.01
CA VAL A 103 -12.92 6.11 -0.99
C VAL A 103 -11.50 6.57 -0.67
N LEU A 104 -11.23 6.94 0.59
CA LEU A 104 -9.89 7.33 1.04
C LEU A 104 -8.86 6.23 0.73
N THR A 105 -9.18 4.98 1.07
CA THR A 105 -8.28 3.83 0.86
C THR A 105 -8.03 3.57 -0.63
N VAL A 106 -9.07 3.66 -1.46
CA VAL A 106 -8.97 3.48 -2.92
C VAL A 106 -8.12 4.59 -3.53
N VAL A 107 -8.35 5.85 -3.16
CA VAL A 107 -7.58 7.00 -3.66
C VAL A 107 -6.11 6.89 -3.29
N LEU A 108 -5.79 6.54 -2.04
CA LEU A 108 -4.40 6.32 -1.61
C LEU A 108 -3.75 5.14 -2.35
N SER A 109 -4.49 4.06 -2.60
CA SER A 109 -3.98 2.90 -3.35
C SER A 109 -3.72 3.25 -4.83
N LEU A 110 -4.60 4.04 -5.46
CA LEU A 110 -4.40 4.56 -6.81
C LEU A 110 -3.18 5.50 -6.88
N PHE A 111 -3.01 6.37 -5.88
CA PHE A 111 -1.82 7.21 -5.78
C PHE A 111 -0.54 6.37 -5.64
N GLY A 112 -0.57 5.28 -4.86
CA GLY A 112 0.50 4.30 -4.78
C GLY A 112 0.84 3.67 -6.14
N ILE A 113 -0.18 3.25 -6.90
CA ILE A 113 0.01 2.75 -8.27
C ILE A 113 0.66 3.81 -9.16
N PHE A 114 0.19 5.06 -9.10
CA PHE A 114 0.75 6.17 -9.85
C PHE A 114 2.24 6.37 -9.53
N LEU A 115 2.63 6.38 -8.26
CA LEU A 115 4.03 6.50 -7.84
C LEU A 115 4.89 5.32 -8.33
N VAL A 116 4.37 4.10 -8.29
CA VAL A 116 5.04 2.89 -8.82
C VAL A 116 5.25 2.97 -10.34
N ILE A 117 4.36 3.65 -11.06
CA ILE A 117 4.51 3.90 -12.49
C ILE A 117 5.52 5.04 -12.72
N TYR A 118 5.45 6.13 -11.95
CA TYR A 118 6.28 7.32 -12.12
C TYR A 118 7.76 7.07 -11.80
N THR A 119 8.05 6.30 -10.75
CA THR A 119 9.43 5.90 -10.41
C THR A 119 10.12 5.07 -11.50
N LYS A 120 9.37 4.57 -12.49
CA LYS A 120 9.91 3.93 -13.70
C LYS A 120 10.61 4.93 -14.63
N HIS A 121 10.22 6.21 -14.63
CA HIS A 121 10.82 7.25 -15.49
C HIS A 121 12.13 7.80 -14.95
N ALA A 122 12.35 7.77 -13.63
CA ALA A 122 13.55 8.36 -13.01
C ALA A 122 14.84 7.52 -13.20
N LYS A 123 14.74 6.27 -13.65
CA LYS A 123 15.92 5.40 -13.94
C LYS A 123 16.33 5.40 -15.43
N ALA A 124 15.76 6.28 -16.25
CA ALA A 124 16.03 6.35 -17.69
C ALA A 124 16.93 7.54 -18.12
N HIS A 125 17.56 8.24 -17.17
CA HIS A 125 18.53 9.30 -17.43
C HIS A 125 19.80 9.10 -16.59
#